data_AF-A0A149V9W2-F1
#
_entry.id   AF-A0A149V9W2-F1
#
_cell.length_a   1.000
_cell.length_b   1.000
_cell.length_c   1.000
_cell.angle_alpha   90.00
_cell.angle_beta   90.00
_cell.angle_gamma   90.00
#
_symmetry.space_group_name_H-M   'P 1'
#
loop_
_entity.id
_entity.type
_entity.pdbx_description
1 polymer ?
#
loop_
_entity_poly.entity_id
_entity_poly.type
_entity_poly.pdbx_seq_one_letter_code
_entity_poly.pdbx_strand_id
1 'polypeptide(L)'
;DFRVEHWIRFGRPVSDRVLDKRRRLLSFTPGSTFGFIRWAANDYGTVVSCLAIVRTVEPGAAFQTVPFVWPGGDLLLDVSGWPQVKHVLEVIDQIERFGFDPCAVSSDHWRHVHIGVPLCQRVAVFSV
;
A
#
# COMPACT_ATOMS: atom_id res chain seq x y z
N ASP A 1 -12.84 -6.72 18.52
CA ASP A 1 -12.91 -5.78 17.37
C ASP A 1 -11.55 -5.62 16.71
N PHE A 2 -11.43 -5.97 15.43
CA PHE A 2 -10.22 -5.64 14.66
C PHE A 2 -10.29 -4.19 14.21
N ARG A 3 -9.32 -3.35 14.64
CA ARG A 3 -9.18 -1.98 14.11
C ARG A 3 -8.16 -1.98 13.00
N VAL A 4 -8.62 -1.80 11.76
CA VAL A 4 -7.75 -1.65 10.59
C VAL A 4 -7.63 -0.17 10.23
N GLU A 5 -6.46 0.41 10.48
CA GLU A 5 -6.11 1.77 10.11
C GLU A 5 -5.34 1.77 8.79
N HIS A 6 -5.64 2.76 7.95
CA HIS A 6 -5.02 2.96 6.64
C HIS A 6 -4.48 4.38 6.54
N TRP A 7 -3.22 4.53 6.15
CA TRP A 7 -2.68 5.84 5.79
C TRP A 7 -1.84 5.76 4.51
N ILE A 8 -1.84 6.84 3.74
CA ILE A 8 -0.95 7.01 2.59
C ILE A 8 0.42 7.44 3.11
N ARG A 9 1.46 6.67 2.77
CA ARG A 9 2.86 7.05 3.06
C ARG A 9 3.39 8.04 2.02
N PHE A 10 3.04 7.83 0.75
CA PHE A 10 3.32 8.77 -0.34
C PHE A 10 2.32 8.56 -1.48
N GLY A 11 2.17 9.57 -2.33
CA GLY A 11 1.24 9.57 -3.46
C GLY A 11 0.55 10.92 -3.59
N ARG A 12 0.08 11.22 -4.80
CA ARG A 12 -0.60 12.49 -5.11
C ARG A 12 -2.05 12.21 -5.51
N PRO A 13 -2.99 12.13 -4.55
CA PRO A 13 -4.39 11.93 -4.89
C PRO A 13 -4.93 13.18 -5.60
N VAL A 14 -5.74 12.97 -6.64
CA VAL A 14 -6.49 14.04 -7.32
C VAL A 14 -7.85 14.30 -6.70
N SER A 15 -8.30 13.40 -5.83
CA SER A 15 -9.53 13.57 -5.04
C SER A 15 -9.36 12.92 -3.67
N ASP A 16 -9.93 13.56 -2.66
CA ASP A 16 -9.97 13.08 -1.29
C ASP A 16 -11.36 13.33 -0.71
N ARG A 17 -12.15 12.26 -0.64
CA ARG A 17 -13.54 12.30 -0.17
C ARG A 17 -13.64 11.61 1.18
N VAL A 18 -13.99 12.38 2.21
CA VAL A 18 -14.33 11.83 3.53
C VAL A 18 -15.67 11.10 3.43
N LEU A 19 -15.70 9.81 3.77
CA LEU A 19 -16.93 9.01 3.81
C LEU A 19 -17.54 9.05 5.22
N ASP A 20 -16.69 8.89 6.24
CA ASP A 20 -17.06 9.07 7.65
C ASP A 20 -15.80 9.41 8.48
N LYS A 21 -15.94 9.48 9.80
CA LYS A 21 -14.85 9.84 10.73
C LYS A 21 -13.62 8.93 10.65
N ARG A 22 -13.74 7.73 10.07
CA ARG A 22 -12.68 6.71 10.00
C ARG A 22 -12.34 6.27 8.58
N ARG A 23 -13.17 6.60 7.58
CA ARG A 23 -12.98 6.19 6.18
C ARG A 23 -12.89 7.38 5.25
N ARG A 24 -11.84 7.39 4.43
CA ARG A 24 -11.63 8.33 3.33
C ARG A 24 -11.47 7.54 2.04
N LEU A 25 -11.96 8.10 0.95
CA LEU A 25 -11.77 7.59 -0.41
C LEU A 25 -10.82 8.53 -1.13
N LEU A 26 -9.65 8.00 -1.51
CA LEU A 26 -8.65 8.72 -2.29
C LEU A 26 -8.71 8.22 -3.74
N SER A 27 -8.61 9.15 -4.69
CA SER A 27 -8.55 8.83 -6.11
C SER A 27 -7.25 9.33 -6.71
N PHE A 28 -6.69 8.55 -7.63
CA PHE A 28 -5.43 8.83 -8.30
C PHE A 28 -5.64 8.74 -9.81
N THR A 29 -4.89 9.52 -10.59
CA THR A 29 -4.92 9.41 -12.06
C THR A 29 -4.23 8.13 -12.51
N PRO A 30 -4.61 7.55 -13.65
CA PRO A 30 -3.88 6.43 -14.25
C PRO A 30 -2.37 6.68 -14.31
N GLY A 31 -1.58 5.62 -14.12
CA GLY A 31 -0.12 5.69 -14.09
C GLY A 31 0.49 6.22 -12.80
N SER A 32 -0.30 6.77 -11.86
CA SER A 32 0.18 7.24 -10.56
C SER A 32 0.66 6.09 -9.69
N THR A 33 1.83 6.26 -9.08
CA THR A 33 2.37 5.36 -8.04
C THR A 33 2.10 5.93 -6.66
N PHE A 34 1.64 5.10 -5.73
CA PHE A 34 1.40 5.47 -4.34
C PHE A 34 1.75 4.32 -3.40
N GLY A 35 2.15 4.67 -2.17
CA GLY A 35 2.44 3.73 -1.10
C GLY A 35 1.49 3.93 0.06
N PHE A 36 0.94 2.86 0.61
CA PHE A 36 0.02 2.91 1.74
C PHE A 36 0.32 1.81 2.75
N ILE A 37 -0.01 2.10 4.01
CA ILE A 37 0.23 1.21 5.15
C ILE A 37 -1.10 0.82 5.74
N ARG A 38 -1.19 -0.45 6.14
CA ARG A 38 -2.32 -1.05 6.83
C ARG A 38 -1.84 -1.52 8.20
N TRP A 39 -2.49 -1.04 9.25
CA TRP A 39 -2.24 -1.48 10.61
C TRP A 39 -3.50 -2.14 11.16
N ALA A 40 -3.43 -3.41 11.53
CA ALA A 40 -4.51 -4.08 12.22
C ALA A 40 -4.04 -4.55 13.59
N ALA A 41 -4.57 -3.95 14.66
CA ALA A 41 -4.43 -4.51 16.00
C ALA A 41 -5.64 -5.39 16.31
N ASN A 42 -5.39 -6.62 16.75
CA ASN A 42 -6.42 -7.46 17.35
C ASN A 42 -6.35 -7.39 18.89
N ASP A 43 -7.45 -7.77 19.55
CA ASP A 43 -7.56 -7.74 21.02
C ASP A 43 -6.61 -8.73 21.73
N TYR A 44 -5.90 -9.57 20.97
CA TYR A 44 -4.95 -10.57 21.44
C TYR A 44 -3.48 -10.10 21.32
N GLY A 45 -3.25 -8.84 20.96
CA GLY A 45 -1.91 -8.24 20.88
C GLY A 45 -1.16 -8.53 19.57
N THR A 46 -1.74 -9.25 18.62
CA THR A 46 -1.15 -9.44 17.29
C THR A 46 -1.43 -8.22 16.43
N VAL A 47 -0.37 -7.47 16.17
CA VAL A 47 -0.37 -6.35 15.25
C VAL A 47 0.07 -6.82 13.87
N VAL A 48 -0.83 -6.76 12.89
CA VAL A 48 -0.46 -6.93 11.48
C VAL A 48 -0.08 -5.56 10.93
N SER A 49 1.20 -5.42 10.56
CA SER A 49 1.69 -4.27 9.80
C SER A 49 1.93 -4.71 8.38
N CYS A 50 1.26 -4.08 7.42
CA CYS A 50 1.52 -4.29 5.99
C CYS A 50 1.75 -2.96 5.28
N LEU A 51 2.60 -2.96 4.26
CA LEU A 51 2.82 -1.82 3.38
C LEU A 51 2.76 -2.31 1.94
N ALA A 52 1.96 -1.65 1.12
CA ALA A 52 1.87 -1.92 -0.30
C ALA A 52 2.23 -0.67 -1.12
N ILE A 53 2.92 -0.88 -2.24
CA ILE A 53 3.19 0.13 -3.27
C ILE A 53 2.50 -0.32 -4.55
N VAL A 54 1.64 0.54 -5.07
CA VAL A 54 0.77 0.25 -6.21
C VAL A 54 0.93 1.34 -7.25
N ARG A 55 0.94 0.94 -8.51
CA ARG A 55 0.73 1.84 -9.64
C ARG A 55 -0.67 1.65 -10.20
N THR A 56 -1.42 2.74 -10.30
CA THR A 56 -2.71 2.74 -10.98
C THR A 56 -2.53 2.42 -12.46
N VAL A 57 -3.47 1.65 -13.01
CA VAL A 57 -3.44 1.23 -14.41
C VAL A 57 -4.41 2.05 -15.25
N GLU A 58 -4.20 2.05 -16.56
CA GLU A 58 -5.14 2.62 -17.52
C GLU A 58 -6.49 1.89 -17.47
N PRO A 59 -7.62 2.58 -17.74
CA PRO A 59 -8.91 1.92 -17.90
C PRO A 59 -8.84 0.81 -18.95
N GLY A 60 -9.33 -0.39 -18.60
CA GLY A 60 -9.32 -1.56 -19.48
C GLY A 60 -7.99 -2.34 -19.51
N ALA A 61 -6.93 -1.85 -18.86
CA ALA A 61 -5.70 -2.63 -18.70
C ALA A 61 -5.88 -3.75 -17.66
N ALA A 62 -5.06 -4.80 -17.77
CA ALA A 62 -4.99 -5.84 -16.75
C ALA A 62 -4.48 -5.26 -15.42
N PHE A 63 -5.03 -5.75 -14.32
CA PHE A 63 -4.65 -5.34 -12.96
C PHE A 63 -4.59 -6.54 -12.03
N GLN A 64 -3.89 -6.36 -10.91
CA GLN A 64 -3.95 -7.26 -9.77
C GLN A 64 -4.95 -6.73 -8.74
N THR A 65 -5.68 -7.63 -8.09
CA THR A 65 -6.54 -7.27 -6.97
C THR A 65 -5.67 -6.93 -5.77
N VAL A 66 -5.71 -5.66 -5.35
CA VAL A 66 -5.01 -5.20 -4.16
C VAL A 66 -6.03 -4.83 -3.10
N PRO A 67 -5.96 -5.37 -1.87
CA PRO A 67 -6.97 -5.06 -0.86
C PRO A 67 -7.03 -3.56 -0.58
N PHE A 68 -8.26 -3.02 -0.50
CA PHE A 68 -8.58 -1.60 -0.31
C PHE A 68 -8.24 -0.67 -1.49
N VAL A 69 -7.82 -1.24 -2.64
CA VAL A 69 -7.65 -0.51 -3.90
C VAL A 69 -8.67 -1.03 -4.89
N TRP A 70 -9.53 -0.15 -5.39
CA TRP A 70 -10.51 -0.49 -6.40
C TRP A 70 -10.21 0.26 -7.71
N PRO A 71 -10.29 -0.40 -8.89
CA PRO A 71 -10.55 -1.84 -9.09
C PRO A 71 -9.37 -2.76 -8.71
N GLY A 72 -8.19 -2.16 -8.51
CA GLY A 72 -6.92 -2.84 -8.27
C GLY A 72 -5.78 -1.99 -8.84
N GLY A 73 -4.65 -2.60 -9.16
CA GLY A 73 -3.55 -1.92 -9.84
C GLY A 73 -2.40 -2.86 -10.18
N ASP A 74 -1.31 -2.28 -10.68
CA ASP A 74 -0.03 -2.96 -10.79
C ASP A 74 0.65 -2.94 -9.42
N LEU A 75 0.67 -4.09 -8.75
CA LEU A 75 1.28 -4.24 -7.43
C LEU A 75 2.80 -4.33 -7.58
N LEU A 76 3.49 -3.30 -7.10
CA LEU A 76 4.94 -3.20 -7.20
C LEU A 76 5.64 -3.84 -6.00
N LEU A 77 5.04 -3.75 -4.83
CA LEU A 77 5.55 -4.30 -3.57
C LEU A 77 4.38 -4.51 -2.59
N ASP A 78 4.37 -5.63 -1.86
CA ASP A 78 3.49 -5.87 -0.71
C ASP A 78 4.25 -6.64 0.36
N VAL A 79 4.58 -5.95 1.46
CA VAL A 79 5.32 -6.55 2.58
C VAL A 79 4.47 -6.61 3.83
N SER A 80 4.76 -7.58 4.69
CA SER A 80 4.08 -7.76 5.97
C SER A 80 5.06 -8.03 7.10
N GLY A 81 4.65 -7.69 8.31
CA GLY A 81 5.50 -7.77 9.50
C GLY A 81 6.37 -6.53 9.66
N TRP A 82 6.53 -6.12 10.91
CA TRP A 82 7.23 -4.87 11.25
C TRP A 82 8.66 -4.76 10.68
N PRO A 83 9.52 -5.80 10.70
CA PRO A 83 10.88 -5.67 10.17
C PRO A 83 10.93 -5.28 8.69
N GLN A 84 10.07 -5.87 7.85
CA GLN A 84 10.02 -5.57 6.43
C GLN A 84 9.37 -4.22 6.16
N VAL A 85 8.26 -3.91 6.85
CA VAL A 85 7.61 -2.61 6.74
C VAL A 85 8.58 -1.49 7.12
N LYS A 86 9.34 -1.67 8.21
CA LYS A 86 10.37 -0.74 8.64
C LYS A 86 11.48 -0.59 7.59
N HIS A 87 11.96 -1.68 7.01
CA HIS A 87 12.96 -1.63 5.95
C HIS A 87 12.47 -0.81 4.74
N VAL A 88 11.24 -1.04 4.28
CA VAL A 88 10.68 -0.30 3.14
C VAL A 88 10.46 1.18 3.51
N LEU A 89 10.04 1.48 4.73
CA LEU A 89 9.97 2.86 5.23
C LEU A 89 11.34 3.54 5.19
N GLU A 90 12.40 2.87 5.64
CA GLU A 90 13.77 3.39 5.59
C GLU A 90 14.24 3.65 4.15
N VAL A 91 13.87 2.77 3.20
CA VAL A 91 14.14 2.99 1.76
C VAL A 91 13.40 4.23 1.24
N ILE A 92 12.12 4.40 1.57
CA ILE A 92 11.33 5.58 1.19
C ILE A 92 11.96 6.85 1.80
N ASP A 93 12.32 6.82 3.08
CA ASP A 93 12.96 7.95 3.77
C ASP A 93 14.30 8.31 3.12
N GLN A 94 15.08 7.32 2.68
CA GLN A 94 16.33 7.56 1.95
C GLN A 94 16.08 8.24 0.60
N ILE A 95 15.12 7.74 -0.19
CA ILE A 95 14.72 8.33 -1.47
C ILE A 95 14.35 9.81 -1.29
N GLU A 96 13.48 10.11 -0.31
CA GLU A 96 13.05 11.47 0.01
C GLU A 96 14.22 12.34 0.49
N ARG A 97 15.12 11.79 1.32
CA ARG A 97 16.31 12.49 1.82
C ARG A 97 17.28 12.87 0.70
N PHE A 98 17.36 12.08 -0.36
CA PHE A 98 18.13 12.41 -1.57
C PHE A 98 17.40 13.39 -2.50
N GLY A 99 16.19 13.83 -2.15
CA GLY A 99 15.40 14.79 -2.91
C GLY A 99 14.62 14.17 -4.07
N PHE A 100 14.52 12.84 -4.14
CA PHE A 100 13.73 12.15 -5.14
C PHE A 100 12.28 12.01 -4.68
N ASP A 101 11.34 12.10 -5.62
CA ASP A 101 9.93 11.80 -5.37
C ASP A 101 9.71 10.28 -5.43
N PRO A 102 9.26 9.62 -4.35
CA PRO A 102 8.92 8.19 -4.38
C PRO A 102 7.90 7.82 -5.48
N CYS A 103 7.02 8.75 -5.87
CA CYS A 103 6.05 8.55 -6.95
C CYS A 103 6.74 8.39 -8.32
N ALA A 104 7.95 8.94 -8.49
CA ALA A 104 8.71 8.94 -9.73
C ALA A 104 9.77 7.82 -9.79
N VAL A 105 9.95 7.07 -8.71
CA VAL A 105 10.88 5.93 -8.68
C VAL A 105 10.37 4.82 -9.60
N SER A 106 11.29 4.20 -10.34
CA SER A 106 11.00 3.12 -11.29
C SER A 106 10.19 1.99 -10.63
N SER A 107 9.18 1.48 -11.35
CA SER A 107 8.41 0.32 -10.93
C SER A 107 9.29 -0.90 -10.65
N ASP A 108 10.36 -1.09 -11.42
CA ASP A 108 11.28 -2.22 -11.21
C ASP A 108 12.11 -2.03 -9.95
N HIS A 109 12.49 -0.80 -9.60
CA HIS A 109 13.18 -0.55 -8.33
C HIS A 109 12.33 -1.04 -7.15
N TRP A 110 11.04 -0.67 -7.12
CA TRP A 110 10.12 -1.12 -6.08
C TRP A 110 9.97 -2.64 -6.03
N ARG A 111 9.90 -3.31 -7.18
CA ARG A 111 9.86 -4.79 -7.24
C ARG A 111 11.14 -5.44 -6.72
N HIS A 112 12.30 -4.82 -6.92
CA HIS A 112 13.57 -5.34 -6.41
C HIS A 112 13.71 -5.19 -4.89
N VAL A 113 13.11 -4.17 -4.28
CA VAL A 113 13.09 -4.00 -2.81
C VAL A 113 12.43 -5.20 -2.11
N HIS A 114 11.51 -5.90 -2.80
CA HIS A 114 10.71 -7.00 -2.25
C HIS A 114 11.44 -8.37 -2.18
N ILE A 115 12.62 -8.57 -2.78
CA ILE A 115 13.22 -9.91 -2.94
C ILE A 115 13.62 -10.50 -1.56
N GLY A 116 12.66 -11.16 -0.90
CA GLY A 116 12.90 -11.82 0.38
C GLY A 116 11.74 -12.58 1.06
N VAL A 117 10.44 -12.31 0.87
CA VAL A 117 9.38 -12.90 1.76
C VAL A 117 8.01 -13.05 1.05
N PRO A 118 7.11 -14.00 1.45
CA PRO A 118 5.86 -14.27 0.74
C PRO A 118 4.88 -13.08 0.74
N LEU A 119 4.17 -12.93 -0.38
CA LEU A 119 3.02 -12.03 -0.51
C LEU A 119 2.06 -12.24 0.67
N CYS A 120 1.49 -11.14 1.18
CA CYS A 120 0.42 -11.20 2.17
C CYS A 120 -0.82 -11.89 1.58
N GLN A 121 -0.84 -13.23 1.57
CA GLN A 121 -2.04 -13.98 1.21
C GLN A 121 -3.08 -13.77 2.32
N ARG A 122 -4.14 -13.05 1.95
CA ARG A 122 -5.50 -13.03 2.49
C ARG A 122 -5.63 -13.62 3.91
N VAL A 123 -5.78 -12.74 4.90
CA VAL A 123 -6.74 -13.05 5.98
C VAL A 123 -8.14 -12.89 5.35
N ALA A 124 -8.60 -13.93 4.64
CA ALA A 124 -10.00 -14.07 4.30
C ALA A 124 -10.69 -14.61 5.56
N VAL A 125 -11.31 -13.72 6.35
CA VAL A 125 -12.36 -14.16 7.26
C VAL A 125 -13.61 -14.33 6.41
N PHE A 126 -13.98 -15.59 6.14
CA PHE A 126 -15.32 -15.92 5.67
C PHE A 126 -16.30 -15.71 6.82
N SER A 127 -17.43 -15.08 6.53
CA SER A 127 -18.70 -15.44 7.16
C SER A 127 -19.70 -15.64 6.04
N VAL A 128 -20.44 -16.75 6.12
CA VAL A 128 -21.69 -16.96 5.36
C VAL A 128 -22.70 -15.87 5.66
#